data_AF-A0A6A7K8D8-F1
#
_entry.id   AF-A0A6A7K8D8-F1
#
_cell.length_a   1.000
_cell.length_b   1.000
_cell.length_c   1.000
_cell.angle_alpha   90.00
_cell.angle_beta   90.00
_cell.angle_gamma   90.00
#
_symmetry.space_group_name_H-M   'P 1'
#
loop_
_entity.id
_entity.type
_entity.pdbx_description
1 polymer ?
#
loop_
_entity_poly.entity_id
_entity_poly.type
_entity_poly.pdbx_seq_one_letter_code
_entity_poly.pdbx_strand_id
1 'polypeptide(L)'
;MLFGVIGIFRFKDFYSRILISSKVETVGFITLMAGVVIKYGFTYFSLKILLICLVVVITNPLSTHAIARSALISGFKIKEEK
;
A
#
# COMPACT_ATOMS: atom_id res chain seq x y z
N MET A 1 3.53 8.74 -2.45
CA MET A 1 3.64 8.90 -0.98
C MET A 1 2.94 10.17 -0.50
N LEU A 2 3.44 11.38 -0.80
CA LEU A 2 2.81 12.65 -0.34
C LEU A 2 1.32 12.77 -0.69
N PHE A 3 0.93 12.47 -1.93
CA PHE A 3 -0.48 12.46 -2.35
C PHE A 3 -1.35 11.45 -1.58
N GLY A 4 -0.77 10.34 -1.09
CA GLY A 4 -1.49 9.37 -0.27
C GLY A 4 -1.76 9.89 1.14
N VAL A 5 -0.80 10.59 1.73
CA VAL A 5 -0.98 11.28 3.01
C VAL A 5 -2.11 12.31 2.87
N ILE A 6 -2.08 13.13 1.82
CA ILE A 6 -3.16 14.09 1.54
C ILE A 6 -4.50 13.37 1.32
N GLY A 7 -4.50 12.25 0.61
CA GLY A 7 -5.68 11.40 0.41
C GLY A 7 -6.28 10.91 1.73
N ILE A 8 -5.47 10.44 2.68
CA ILE A 8 -5.93 9.99 3.99
C ILE A 8 -6.67 11.11 4.76
N PHE A 9 -6.20 12.35 4.65
CA PHE A 9 -6.86 13.51 5.26
C PHE A 9 -8.12 13.96 4.52
N ARG A 10 -8.20 13.74 3.20
CA ARG A 10 -9.36 14.08 2.34
C ARG A 10 -10.55 13.14 2.57
N PHE A 11 -10.32 11.84 2.71
CA PHE A 11 -11.38 10.85 2.86
C PHE A 11 -11.78 10.70 4.33
N LYS A 12 -13.08 10.74 4.63
CA LYS A 12 -13.59 10.58 6.00
C LYS A 12 -13.88 9.13 6.36
N ASP A 13 -14.11 8.27 5.36
CA ASP A 13 -14.34 6.84 5.57
C ASP A 13 -13.09 6.01 5.81
N PHE A 14 -13.20 5.09 6.77
CA PHE A 14 -12.14 4.16 7.16
C PHE A 14 -11.72 3.23 6.01
N TYR A 15 -12.68 2.62 5.31
CA TYR A 15 -12.40 1.71 4.20
C TYR A 15 -11.74 2.42 3.02
N SER A 16 -12.20 3.63 2.70
CA SER A 16 -11.62 4.47 1.67
C SER A 16 -10.18 4.87 2.01
N ARG A 17 -9.88 5.21 3.27
CA ARG A 17 -8.50 5.49 3.72
C ARG A 17 -7.56 4.31 3.53
N ILE A 18 -7.99 3.11 3.90
CA ILE A 18 -7.18 1.90 3.74
C ILE A 18 -6.92 1.62 2.26
N LEU A 19 -7.96 1.64 1.43
CA LEU A 19 -7.83 1.37 -0.01
C LEU A 19 -6.85 2.34 -0.68
N ILE A 20 -6.92 3.63 -0.33
CA ILE A 20 -6.06 4.66 -0.89
C ILE A 20 -4.63 4.50 -0.40
N SER A 21 -4.44 4.20 0.89
CA SER A 21 -3.11 3.94 1.45
C SER A 21 -2.42 2.78 0.72
N SER A 22 -3.11 1.66 0.55
CA SER A 22 -2.54 0.47 -0.11
C SER A 22 -2.25 0.71 -1.60
N LYS A 23 -3.11 1.49 -2.28
CA LYS A 23 -2.90 1.87 -3.69
C LYS A 23 -1.68 2.78 -3.87
N VAL A 24 -1.56 3.82 -3.04
CA VAL A 24 -0.45 4.77 -3.13
C VAL A 24 0.86 4.11 -2.73
N GLU A 25 0.83 3.20 -1.77
CA GLU A 25 2.01 2.43 -1.37
C GLU A 25 2.51 1.55 -2.52
N THR A 26 1.63 0.77 -3.15
CA THR A 26 1.98 -0.11 -4.28
C THR A 26 2.60 0.68 -5.44
N VAL A 27 1.96 1.80 -5.84
CA VAL A 27 2.48 2.65 -6.92
C VAL A 27 3.82 3.28 -6.52
N GLY A 28 3.93 3.80 -5.30
CA GLY A 28 5.17 4.40 -4.81
C GLY A 28 6.32 3.39 -4.77
N PHE A 29 6.04 2.17 -4.33
CA PHE A 29 7.02 1.09 -4.24
C PHE A 29 7.50 0.67 -5.64
N ILE A 30 6.60 0.51 -6.61
CA ILE A 30 6.95 0.19 -8.01
C ILE A 30 7.83 1.29 -8.62
N THR A 31 7.46 2.57 -8.46
CA THR A 31 8.26 3.69 -8.98
C THR A 31 9.64 3.76 -8.34
N LEU A 32 9.72 3.56 -7.02
CA LEU A 32 10.99 3.54 -6.30
C LEU A 32 11.87 2.38 -6.80
N MET A 33 11.26 1.21 -7.04
CA MET A 33 11.97 0.04 -7.53
C MET A 33 12.50 0.23 -8.94
N ALA A 34 11.71 0.83 -9.83
CA ALA A 34 12.17 1.20 -11.16
C ALA A 34 13.39 2.14 -11.08
N GLY A 35 13.38 3.13 -10.19
CA GLY A 35 14.51 4.04 -9.98
C GLY A 35 15.78 3.34 -9.47
N VAL A 36 15.63 2.39 -8.55
CA VAL A 36 16.76 1.60 -8.03
C VAL A 36 17.38 0.72 -9.12
N VAL A 37 16.56 0.06 -9.94
CA VAL A 37 17.02 -0.77 -11.06
C VAL A 37 17.80 0.06 -12.08
N ILE A 38 17.33 1.27 -12.40
CA ILE A 38 18.03 2.19 -13.31
C ILE A 38 19.39 2.62 -12.72
N LYS A 39 19.46 2.88 -11.41
CA LYS A 39 20.67 3.39 -10.75
C LYS A 39 21.75 2.33 -10.52
N TYR A 40 21.37 1.12 -10.11
CA TYR A 40 22.32 0.06 -9.69
C TYR A 40 22.50 -1.07 -10.72
N GLY A 41 21.70 -1.08 -11.80
CA GLY A 41 21.74 -2.13 -12.82
C GLY A 41 21.35 -3.53 -12.31
N PHE A 42 21.57 -4.55 -13.12
CA PHE A 42 21.24 -5.96 -12.84
C PHE A 42 22.30 -6.65 -11.96
N THR A 43 22.62 -6.04 -10.81
CA THR A 43 23.59 -6.58 -9.84
C THR A 43 22.89 -7.45 -8.80
N TYR A 44 23.63 -8.34 -8.09
CA TYR A 44 23.14 -9.13 -6.96
C TYR A 44 22.34 -8.34 -5.91
N PHE A 45 22.64 -7.05 -5.75
CA PHE A 45 21.91 -6.11 -4.90
C PHE A 45 20.46 -5.89 -5.34
N SER A 46 20.23 -5.71 -6.65
CA SER A 46 18.90 -5.53 -7.24
C SER A 46 18.04 -6.80 -7.06
N LEU A 47 18.67 -7.97 -7.11
CA LEU A 47 18.01 -9.27 -6.92
C LEU A 47 17.48 -9.44 -5.49
N LYS A 48 18.25 -9.04 -4.47
CA LYS A 48 17.76 -9.02 -3.07
C LYS A 48 16.59 -8.06 -2.88
N ILE A 49 16.69 -6.89 -3.49
CA ILE A 49 15.66 -5.85 -3.41
C ILE A 49 14.37 -6.30 -4.10
N LEU A 50 14.47 -6.97 -5.25
CA LEU A 50 13.33 -7.58 -5.94
C LEU A 50 12.61 -8.60 -5.06
N LEU A 51 13.36 -9.42 -4.31
CA LEU A 51 12.80 -10.41 -3.39
C LEU A 51 11.97 -9.73 -2.28
N ILE A 52 12.52 -8.66 -1.67
CA ILE A 52 11.80 -7.85 -0.67
C ILE A 52 10.54 -7.23 -1.29
N CYS A 53 10.65 -6.75 -2.53
CA CYS A 53 9.53 -6.21 -3.30
C CYS A 53 8.37 -7.20 -3.40
N LEU A 54 8.68 -8.44 -3.76
CA LEU A 54 7.68 -9.50 -3.91
C LEU A 54 6.99 -9.80 -2.58
N VAL A 55 7.74 -9.84 -1.48
CA VAL A 55 7.17 -10.01 -0.14
C VAL A 55 6.23 -8.86 0.21
N VAL A 56 6.66 -7.61 0.01
CA VAL A 56 5.84 -6.41 0.30
C VAL A 56 4.54 -6.38 -0.50
N VAL A 57 4.60 -6.70 -1.80
CA VAL A 57 3.41 -6.75 -2.68
C VAL A 57 2.40 -7.79 -2.21
N ILE A 58 2.83 -8.89 -1.58
CA ILE A 58 1.94 -9.89 -0.99
C ILE A 58 1.46 -9.47 0.40
N THR A 59 2.33 -8.88 1.23
CA THR A 59 1.97 -8.42 2.57
C THR A 59 0.93 -7.30 2.55
N ASN A 60 0.97 -6.41 1.55
CA ASN A 60 0.04 -5.29 1.43
C ASN A 60 -1.43 -5.69 1.32
N PRO A 61 -1.86 -6.58 0.39
CA PRO A 61 -3.23 -7.06 0.34
C PRO A 61 -3.59 -7.92 1.56
N LEU A 62 -2.64 -8.70 2.11
CA LEU A 62 -2.88 -9.48 3.33
C LEU A 62 -3.20 -8.58 4.53
N SER A 63 -2.40 -7.53 4.75
CA SER A 63 -2.59 -6.53 5.80
C SER A 63 -3.91 -5.78 5.61
N THR A 64 -4.16 -5.30 4.39
CA THR A 64 -5.41 -4.60 4.03
C THR A 64 -6.64 -5.48 4.30
N HIS A 65 -6.59 -6.75 3.89
CA HIS A 65 -7.69 -7.69 4.09
C HIS A 65 -7.89 -8.03 5.57
N ALA A 66 -6.80 -8.23 6.33
CA ALA A 66 -6.85 -8.48 7.77
C ALA A 66 -7.45 -7.29 8.52
N ILE A 67 -7.04 -6.06 8.19
CA ILE A 67 -7.56 -4.84 8.81
C ILE A 67 -9.03 -4.64 8.45
N ALA A 68 -9.43 -4.83 7.19
CA ALA A 68 -10.82 -4.71 6.76
C ALA A 68 -11.72 -5.74 7.45
N ARG A 69 -11.27 -6.98 7.59
CA ARG A 69 -11.99 -8.04 8.30
C ARG A 69 -12.10 -7.74 9.79
N SER A 70 -11.03 -7.29 10.43
CA SER A 70 -11.06 -6.88 11.84
C SER A 70 -12.02 -5.71 12.06
N ALA A 71 -12.01 -4.69 11.19
CA ALA A 71 -12.93 -3.57 11.29
C ALA A 71 -14.41 -4.00 11.16
N LEU A 72 -14.70 -4.94 10.25
CA LEU A 72 -16.04 -5.50 10.10
C LEU A 72 -16.49 -6.24 11.38
N ILE A 73 -15.61 -7.04 11.98
CA ILE A 73 -15.88 -7.80 13.21
C ILE A 73 -16.01 -6.85 14.42
N SER A 74 -15.23 -5.77 14.46
CA SER A 74 -15.30 -4.73 15.50
C SER A 74 -16.55 -3.85 15.43
N GLY A 75 -17.47 -4.11 14.49
CA GLY A 75 -18.72 -3.37 14.38
C GLY A 75 -18.57 -1.98 13.75
N PHE A 76 -17.44 -1.69 13.09
CA PHE A 76 -17.29 -0.48 12.30
C PHE A 76 -18.21 -0.59 11.07
N LYS A 77 -19.43 -0.03 11.19
CA LYS A 77 -20.32 0.12 10.04
C LYS A 77 -19.62 1.01 9.02
N ILE A 78 -19.57 0.54 7.77
CA ILE A 78 -19.29 1.39 6.61
C ILE A 78 -20.25 2.57 6.74
N LYS A 79 -19.72 3.75 7.05
CA LYS A 79 -20.56 4.95 7.02
C LYS A 79 -20.79 5.16 5.53
N GLU A 80 -21.99 4.86 5.04
CA GLU A 80 -22.37 5.35 3.73
C GLU A 80 -22.38 6.88 3.85
N GLU A 81 -21.28 7.50 3.42
CA GLU A 81 -21.20 8.94 3.23
C GLU A 81 -22.16 9.25 2.07
N LYS A 82 -23.33 9.79 2.44
CA LYS A 82 -24.30 10.44 1.53
C LYS A 82 -23.61 11.45 0.63
#